data_AF-A0A559PSE1-F1
#
_entry.id   AF-A0A559PSE1-F1
#
_cell.length_a   1.000
_cell.length_b   1.000
_cell.length_c   1.000
_cell.angle_alpha   90.00
_cell.angle_beta   90.00
_cell.angle_gamma   90.00
#
_symmetry.space_group_name_H-M   'P 1'
#
loop_
_entity.id
_entity.type
_entity.pdbx_description
1 polymer ?
#
loop_
_entity_poly.entity_id
_entity_poly.type
_entity_poly.pdbx_seq_one_letter_code
_entity_poly.pdbx_strand_id
1 'polypeptide(L)'
;MNTILEPAVTTNQLAYITAVKVHVDELYESQEIFGLSLETLELTRRFYNLYTPMEKVEEVAPFALNQLLAITQHLERNLVQESR
;
A
#
# COMPACT_ATOMS: atom_id res chain seq x y z
N MET A 1 -8.86 32.93 -4.73
CA MET A 1 -9.18 31.51 -4.90
C MET A 1 -7.99 30.71 -4.41
N ASN A 2 -8.09 30.04 -3.26
CA ASN A 2 -7.05 29.12 -2.82
C ASN A 2 -7.21 27.85 -3.64
N THR A 3 -6.38 27.68 -4.67
CA THR A 3 -6.21 26.42 -5.37
C THR A 3 -5.56 25.48 -4.37
N ILE A 4 -6.37 24.63 -3.73
CA ILE A 4 -5.85 23.49 -2.99
C ILE A 4 -5.14 22.65 -4.04
N LEU A 5 -3.82 22.62 -3.98
CA LEU A 5 -2.98 21.75 -4.79
C LEU A 5 -3.34 20.32 -4.37
N GLU A 6 -4.32 19.71 -5.03
CA GLU A 6 -4.50 18.27 -4.95
C GLU A 6 -3.20 17.64 -5.47
N PRO A 7 -2.48 16.84 -4.68
CA PRO A 7 -1.26 16.22 -5.15
C PRO A 7 -1.66 15.23 -6.24
N ALA A 8 -1.40 15.60 -7.50
CA ALA A 8 -1.43 14.65 -8.61
C ALA A 8 -0.47 13.51 -8.24
N VAL A 9 -1.02 12.31 -8.05
CA VAL A 9 -0.22 11.17 -7.66
C VAL A 9 0.72 10.83 -8.78
N THR A 10 2.01 10.83 -8.44
CA THR A 10 3.08 10.62 -9.39
C THR A 10 3.15 9.14 -9.76
N THR A 11 3.55 8.83 -10.99
CA THR A 11 3.84 7.46 -11.44
C THR A 11 4.74 6.70 -10.45
N ASN A 12 5.64 7.42 -9.77
CA ASN A 12 6.53 6.86 -8.74
C ASN A 12 5.78 6.36 -7.50
N GLN A 13 4.76 7.05 -7.04
CA GLN A 13 3.96 6.63 -5.88
C GLN A 13 3.14 5.37 -6.21
N LEU A 14 2.58 5.29 -7.41
CA LEU A 14 1.85 4.10 -7.86
C LEU A 14 2.81 2.90 -8.02
N ALA A 15 4.00 3.12 -8.60
CA ALA A 15 5.03 2.09 -8.70
C ALA A 15 5.45 1.56 -7.32
N TYR A 16 5.61 2.46 -6.33
CA TYR A 16 5.90 2.10 -4.94
C TYR A 16 4.80 1.24 -4.31
N ILE A 17 3.54 1.65 -4.44
CA ILE A 17 2.38 0.86 -3.95
C ILE A 17 2.37 -0.53 -4.56
N THR A 18 2.60 -0.63 -5.88
CA THR A 18 2.63 -1.93 -6.56
C THR A 18 3.82 -2.79 -6.13
N ALA A 19 5.00 -2.20 -5.89
CA ALA A 19 6.15 -2.96 -5.39
C ALA A 19 5.86 -3.58 -4.01
N VAL A 20 5.23 -2.83 -3.10
CA VAL A 20 4.83 -3.37 -1.79
C VAL A 20 3.77 -4.46 -1.94
N LYS A 21 2.78 -4.29 -2.84
CA LYS A 21 1.81 -5.35 -3.13
C LYS A 21 2.51 -6.64 -3.57
N VAL A 22 3.42 -6.56 -4.53
CA VAL A 22 4.14 -7.73 -5.05
C VAL A 22 4.90 -8.42 -3.93
N HIS A 23 5.58 -7.66 -3.07
CA HIS A 23 6.29 -8.23 -1.93
C HIS A 23 5.36 -8.98 -0.95
N VAL A 24 4.17 -8.42 -0.69
CA VAL A 24 3.17 -9.09 0.17
C VAL A 24 2.60 -10.34 -0.50
N ASP A 25 2.35 -10.30 -1.81
CA ASP A 25 1.92 -11.48 -2.58
C ASP A 25 2.99 -12.60 -2.50
N GLU A 26 4.27 -12.26 -2.64
CA GLU A 26 5.39 -13.20 -2.51
C GLU A 26 5.43 -13.85 -1.12
N LEU A 27 5.22 -13.08 -0.05
CA LEU A 27 5.14 -13.60 1.33
C LEU A 27 3.94 -14.53 1.53
N TYR A 28 2.82 -14.26 0.83
CA TYR A 28 1.66 -15.13 0.86
C TYR A 28 1.94 -16.45 0.13
N GLU A 29 2.54 -16.38 -1.05
CA GLU A 29 2.91 -17.54 -1.87
C GLU A 29 3.95 -18.44 -1.18
N SER A 30 4.92 -17.84 -0.49
CA SER A 30 5.94 -18.56 0.30
C SER A 30 5.41 -19.06 1.66
N GLN A 31 4.19 -18.69 2.04
CA GLN A 31 3.59 -18.95 3.36
C GLN A 31 4.34 -18.29 4.53
N GLU A 32 5.27 -17.38 4.27
CA GLU A 32 5.99 -16.63 5.30
C GLU A 32 5.10 -15.58 5.98
N ILE A 33 3.96 -15.23 5.35
CA ILE A 33 2.97 -14.29 5.90
C ILE A 33 2.46 -14.70 7.30
N PHE A 34 2.44 -16.00 7.63
CA PHE A 34 2.00 -16.49 8.93
C PHE A 34 2.99 -16.22 10.07
N GLY A 35 4.23 -15.84 9.75
CA GLY A 35 5.25 -15.45 10.73
C GLY A 35 5.18 -13.98 11.15
N LEU A 36 4.38 -13.17 10.47
CA LEU A 36 4.28 -11.73 10.71
C LEU A 36 3.44 -11.42 11.96
N SER A 37 3.64 -10.25 12.57
CA SER A 37 2.82 -9.82 13.69
C SER A 37 1.37 -9.57 13.30
N LEU A 38 0.48 -9.60 14.29
CA LEU A 38 -0.93 -9.23 14.11
C LEU A 38 -1.11 -7.81 13.55
N GLU A 39 -0.22 -6.89 13.92
CA GLU A 39 -0.24 -5.52 13.40
C GLU A 39 0.05 -5.52 11.89
N THR A 40 1.08 -6.22 11.45
CA THR A 40 1.42 -6.33 10.03
C THR A 40 0.33 -7.05 9.25
N LEU A 41 -0.27 -8.10 9.79
CA LEU A 41 -1.40 -8.79 9.16
C LEU A 41 -2.62 -7.88 8.99
N GLU A 42 -2.93 -7.05 10.00
CA GLU A 42 -4.00 -6.07 9.91
C GLU A 42 -3.69 -4.94 8.92
N LEU A 43 -2.43 -4.48 8.85
CA LEU A 43 -1.98 -3.52 7.84
C LEU A 43 -2.11 -4.08 6.43
N THR A 44 -1.70 -5.33 6.22
CA THR A 44 -1.87 -6.05 4.95
C THR A 44 -3.35 -6.12 4.57
N ARG A 45 -4.23 -6.50 5.50
CA ARG A 45 -5.68 -6.54 5.24
C ARG A 45 -6.22 -5.16 4.83
N ARG A 46 -5.82 -4.09 5.54
CA ARG A 46 -6.23 -2.71 5.21
C ARG A 46 -5.69 -2.25 3.87
N PHE A 47 -4.46 -2.61 3.55
CA PHE A 47 -3.82 -2.32 2.27
C PHE A 47 -4.66 -2.91 1.12
N TYR A 48 -4.99 -4.21 1.16
CA TYR A 48 -5.80 -4.82 0.09
C TYR A 48 -7.23 -4.28 0.03
N ASN A 49 -7.83 -3.87 1.15
CA ASN A 49 -9.16 -3.25 1.14
C ASN A 49 -9.19 -1.89 0.43
N LEU A 50 -8.06 -1.17 0.41
CA LEU A 50 -7.91 0.12 -0.25
C LEU A 50 -7.27 0.01 -1.64
N TYR A 51 -6.55 -1.08 -1.89
CA TYR A 51 -5.88 -1.30 -3.15
C TYR A 51 -6.90 -1.40 -4.28
N THR A 52 -6.87 -0.39 -5.14
CA THR A 52 -7.62 -0.36 -6.39
C THR A 52 -6.65 -0.67 -7.52
N PRO A 53 -6.94 -1.63 -8.41
CA PRO A 53 -6.08 -1.91 -9.56
C PRO A 53 -5.75 -0.65 -10.35
N MET A 54 -4.51 -0.54 -10.83
CA MET A 54 -3.97 0.65 -11.51
C MET A 54 -4.86 1.16 -12.66
N GLU A 55 -5.54 0.25 -13.34
CA GLU A 55 -6.48 0.52 -14.45
C GLU A 55 -7.69 1.37 -14.05
N LYS A 56 -7.97 1.50 -12.75
CA LYS A 56 -9.10 2.27 -12.21
C LYS A 56 -8.66 3.45 -11.32
N VAL A 57 -7.36 3.75 -11.28
CA VAL A 57 -6.81 4.79 -10.37
C VAL A 57 -7.33 6.19 -10.72
N GLU A 58 -7.64 6.47 -11.99
CA GLU A 58 -8.26 7.75 -12.39
C GLU A 58 -9.65 7.97 -11.78
N GLU A 59 -10.31 6.90 -11.31
CA GLU A 59 -11.61 6.93 -10.64
C GLU A 59 -11.50 7.03 -9.12
N VAL A 60 -10.29 6.93 -8.56
CA VAL A 60 -10.05 6.91 -7.11
C VAL A 60 -9.97 8.33 -6.57
N ALA A 61 -10.80 8.63 -5.56
CA ALA A 61 -10.74 9.90 -4.87
C ALA A 61 -9.34 10.16 -4.28
N PRO A 62 -8.77 11.37 -4.41
CA PRO A 62 -7.43 11.70 -3.89
C PRO A 62 -7.22 11.34 -2.41
N PHE A 63 -8.29 11.43 -1.61
CA PHE A 63 -8.29 11.02 -0.22
C PHE A 63 -7.99 9.52 -0.04
N ALA A 64 -8.66 8.64 -0.79
CA ALA A 64 -8.44 7.20 -0.73
C ALA A 64 -7.01 6.83 -1.16
N LEU A 65 -6.47 7.56 -2.13
CA LEU A 65 -5.11 7.34 -2.59
C LEU A 65 -4.05 7.78 -1.56
N ASN A 66 -4.27 8.90 -0.87
CA ASN A 66 -3.42 9.30 0.25
C ASN A 66 -3.48 8.30 1.41
N GLN A 67 -4.66 7.74 1.70
CA GLN A 67 -4.81 6.68 2.70
C GLN A 67 -4.04 5.42 2.29
N LEU A 68 -4.16 5.01 1.03
CA LEU A 68 -3.41 3.87 0.50
C LEU A 68 -1.91 4.11 0.61
N LEU A 69 -1.42 5.30 0.25
CA LEU A 69 0.01 5.64 0.35
C LEU A 69 0.50 5.58 1.81
N ALA A 70 -0.25 6.16 2.75
CA ALA A 70 0.11 6.14 4.18
C ALA A 70 0.16 4.70 4.74
N ILE A 71 -0.81 3.87 4.38
CA ILE A 71 -0.83 2.45 4.79
C ILE A 71 0.32 1.68 4.13
N THR A 72 0.61 1.94 2.85
CA THR A 72 1.73 1.32 2.12
C THR A 72 3.06 1.60 2.84
N GLN A 73 3.30 2.86 3.23
CA GLN A 73 4.52 3.24 3.94
C GLN A 73 4.64 2.59 5.31
N HIS A 74 3.52 2.43 6.02
CA HIS A 74 3.53 1.76 7.31
C HIS A 74 3.80 0.26 7.14
N LEU A 75 3.10 -0.38 6.20
CA LEU A 75 3.27 -1.79 5.91
C LEU A 75 4.71 -2.12 5.51
N GLU A 76 5.31 -1.36 4.59
CA GLU A 76 6.70 -1.57 4.16
C GLU A 76 7.68 -1.50 5.34
N ARG A 77 7.52 -0.53 6.24
CA ARG A 77 8.37 -0.43 7.44
C ARG A 77 8.28 -1.66 8.32
N ASN A 78 7.08 -2.19 8.53
CA ASN A 78 6.89 -3.38 9.34
C ASN A 78 7.48 -4.62 8.66
N LEU A 79 7.23 -4.80 7.36
CA LEU A 79 7.81 -5.89 6.58
C LEU A 79 9.35 -5.88 6.68
N VAL A 80 10.00 -4.72 6.50
CA VAL A 80 11.46 -4.59 6.63
C VAL A 80 11.96 -4.92 8.04
N GLN A 81 11.18 -4.63 9.08
CA GLN A 81 11.55 -4.94 10.47
C GLN A 81 11.39 -6.42 10.80
N GLU A 82 10.36 -7.07 10.24
CA GLU A 82 10.00 -8.46 10.54
C GLU A 82 10.70 -9.48 9.63
N SER A 83 11.19 -9.07 8.46
CA SER A 83 12.02 -9.90 7.58
C SER A 83 13.50 -9.99 8.02
N ARG A 84 13.84 -9.52 9.22
CA ARG A 84 15.20 -9.59 9.81
C ARG A 84 15.27 -10.63 10.94
#